data_AF-A0A542S6G8-F1
#
_entry.id   AF-A0A542S6G8-F1
#
_cell.length_a   1.000
_cell.length_b   1.000
_cell.length_c   1.000
_cell.angle_alpha   90.00
_cell.angle_beta   90.00
_cell.angle_gamma   90.00
#
_symmetry.space_group_name_H-M   'P 1'
#
loop_
_entity.id
_entity.type
_entity.pdbx_description
1 polymer ?
#
loop_
_entity_poly.entity_id
_entity_poly.type
_entity_poly.pdbx_seq_one_letter_code
_entity_poly.pdbx_strand_id
1 'polypeptide(L)'
;MTTTPAPAPAPAPAPIVVQDRFELFAADLPRLRELVAGYATGAAARGLSLVEERVSPPLALADQPVVLWVRWTLPHAGGFWTARAQTHAPDVVQFWADVDALVVSRARTYLVAPDQVGPPPTDTRPDAVTPTRWRETAQLHLAADAGEEQLGALAAVLARAAELPGIEAAILSPNYLADLGAGHLTWDLVFPDRGTAEVAHESELWADVLLPAIEEHCTSWSALGLDTIGAGAREPGIAGGVKRTALFRLLPGVDPEVESEFARDTLAMPAHIASIRNWRLSRAIALDWDATDGAPWDFVWEQEYADLDGLSVDYMIHPHHWAHVDRWFDLESGAQVVDPALCHAFAGLAEGFIVR
;
A
#
# COMPACT_ATOMS: atom_id res chain seq x y z
N MET A 1 -47.35 -23.51 -11.23
CA MET A 1 -45.96 -23.42 -10.77
C MET A 1 -45.13 -22.88 -11.92
N THR A 2 -44.95 -21.57 -11.95
CA THR A 2 -44.07 -20.88 -12.90
C THR A 2 -42.65 -20.98 -12.37
N THR A 3 -41.85 -21.85 -12.99
CA THR A 3 -40.41 -21.96 -12.73
C THR A 3 -39.73 -20.71 -13.26
N THR A 4 -39.19 -19.91 -12.33
CA THR A 4 -38.34 -18.77 -12.68
C THR A 4 -37.04 -19.33 -13.27
N PRO A 5 -36.60 -18.90 -14.46
CA PRO A 5 -35.34 -19.37 -15.03
C PRO A 5 -34.19 -18.94 -14.12
N ALA A 6 -33.24 -19.85 -13.91
CA ALA A 6 -32.03 -19.54 -13.15
C ALA A 6 -31.31 -18.34 -13.81
N PRO A 7 -30.76 -17.41 -13.00
CA PRO A 7 -30.01 -16.29 -13.53
C PRO A 7 -28.85 -16.81 -14.38
N ALA A 8 -28.62 -16.17 -15.53
CA ALA A 8 -27.49 -16.48 -16.40
C ALA A 8 -26.18 -16.32 -15.61
N PRO A 9 -25.19 -17.21 -15.83
CA PRO A 9 -23.89 -17.06 -15.19
C PRO A 9 -23.30 -15.69 -15.53
N ALA A 10 -22.71 -15.03 -14.53
CA ALA A 10 -22.02 -13.77 -14.74
C ALA A 10 -20.96 -13.93 -15.84
N PRO A 11 -20.79 -12.93 -16.73
CA PRO A 11 -19.76 -13.00 -17.76
C PRO A 11 -18.39 -13.19 -17.10
N ALA A 12 -17.54 -14.02 -17.72
CA ALA A 12 -16.17 -14.20 -17.26
C ALA A 12 -15.45 -12.85 -17.25
N PRO A 13 -14.65 -12.54 -16.22
CA PRO A 13 -13.91 -11.29 -16.16
C PRO A 13 -12.99 -11.16 -17.39
N ALA A 14 -12.93 -9.96 -17.95
CA ALA A 14 -12.09 -9.69 -19.12
C ALA A 14 -10.60 -9.83 -18.74
N PRO A 15 -9.77 -10.37 -19.64
CA PRO A 15 -8.34 -10.48 -19.40
C PRO A 15 -7.71 -9.08 -19.28
N ILE A 16 -6.75 -8.94 -18.39
CA ILE A 16 -5.90 -7.75 -18.28
C ILE A 16 -4.85 -7.84 -19.39
N VAL A 17 -4.72 -6.79 -20.18
CA VAL A 17 -3.65 -6.68 -21.18
C VAL A 17 -2.52 -5.85 -20.58
N VAL A 18 -1.34 -6.45 -20.47
CA VAL A 18 -0.13 -5.80 -19.96
C VAL A 18 0.75 -5.41 -21.14
N GLN A 19 1.32 -4.22 -21.10
CA GLN A 19 2.17 -3.67 -22.15
C GLN A 19 3.48 -3.18 -21.53
N ASP A 20 4.53 -3.96 -21.74
CA ASP A 20 5.89 -3.55 -21.44
C ASP A 20 6.46 -2.76 -22.61
N ARG A 21 7.24 -1.74 -22.28
CA ARG A 21 7.95 -0.86 -23.19
C ARG A 21 9.41 -0.80 -22.75
N PHE A 22 10.33 -1.09 -23.65
CA PHE A 22 11.77 -1.06 -23.42
C PHE A 22 12.43 -0.14 -24.44
N GLU A 23 13.14 0.90 -24.00
CA GLU A 23 14.03 1.69 -24.85
C GLU A 23 15.44 1.12 -24.78
N LEU A 24 16.05 0.80 -25.92
CA LEU A 24 17.40 0.24 -25.96
C LEU A 24 18.08 0.49 -27.31
N PHE A 25 19.40 0.43 -27.35
CA PHE A 25 20.11 0.47 -28.63
C PHE A 25 19.93 -0.84 -29.40
N ALA A 26 19.84 -0.75 -30.73
CA ALA A 26 19.51 -1.90 -31.58
C ALA A 26 20.51 -3.07 -31.48
N ALA A 27 21.76 -2.80 -31.07
CA ALA A 27 22.78 -3.82 -30.84
C ALA A 27 22.41 -4.78 -29.69
N ASP A 28 21.67 -4.29 -28.70
CA ASP A 28 21.25 -5.04 -27.51
C ASP A 28 19.92 -5.78 -27.69
N LEU A 29 19.20 -5.49 -28.79
CA LEU A 29 17.88 -6.07 -29.06
C LEU A 29 17.87 -7.60 -29.07
N PRO A 30 18.81 -8.32 -29.72
CA PRO A 30 18.84 -9.78 -29.68
C PRO A 30 18.94 -10.32 -28.24
N ARG A 31 19.77 -9.70 -27.40
CA ARG A 31 19.97 -10.08 -26.01
C ARG A 31 18.72 -9.83 -25.17
N LEU A 32 18.06 -8.69 -25.33
CA LEU A 32 16.80 -8.41 -24.63
C LEU A 32 15.73 -9.43 -25.00
N ARG A 33 15.63 -9.81 -26.28
CA ARG A 33 14.64 -10.79 -26.74
C ARG A 33 14.91 -12.20 -26.18
N GLU A 34 16.17 -12.59 -26.04
CA GLU A 34 16.55 -13.83 -25.35
C GLU A 34 16.14 -13.79 -23.87
N LEU A 35 16.37 -12.68 -23.17
CA LEU A 35 15.92 -12.49 -21.79
C LEU A 35 14.39 -12.61 -21.68
N VAL A 36 13.64 -11.90 -22.53
CA VAL A 36 12.16 -11.95 -22.55
C VAL A 36 11.65 -13.36 -22.83
N ALA A 37 12.27 -14.11 -23.74
CA ALA A 37 11.91 -15.49 -24.03
C ALA A 37 12.17 -16.42 -22.84
N GLY A 38 13.29 -16.23 -22.13
CA GLY A 38 13.59 -16.96 -20.89
C GLY A 38 12.57 -16.67 -19.79
N TYR A 39 12.24 -15.39 -19.62
CA TYR A 39 11.25 -14.91 -18.65
C TYR A 39 9.85 -15.44 -18.92
N ALA A 40 9.45 -15.57 -20.19
CA ALA A 40 8.10 -16.00 -20.57
C ALA A 40 7.70 -17.35 -19.95
N THR A 41 8.65 -18.25 -19.69
CA THR A 41 8.38 -19.54 -19.05
C THR A 41 7.96 -19.37 -17.58
N GLY A 42 8.71 -18.58 -16.80
CA GLY A 42 8.37 -18.26 -15.41
C GLY A 42 7.14 -17.37 -15.31
N ALA A 43 6.99 -16.41 -16.22
CA ALA A 43 5.81 -15.56 -16.33
C ALA A 43 4.53 -16.38 -16.55
N ALA A 44 4.57 -17.40 -17.43
CA ALA A 44 3.44 -18.29 -17.67
C ALA A 44 3.03 -19.08 -16.41
N ALA A 45 4.00 -19.55 -15.61
CA ALA A 45 3.72 -20.20 -14.33
C ALA A 45 3.03 -19.27 -13.31
N ARG A 46 3.23 -17.95 -13.44
CA ARG A 46 2.56 -16.91 -12.65
C ARG A 46 1.27 -16.38 -13.29
N GLY A 47 0.87 -16.91 -14.45
CA GLY A 47 -0.35 -16.54 -15.16
C GLY A 47 -0.20 -15.45 -16.23
N LEU A 48 1.01 -14.93 -16.47
CA LEU A 48 1.29 -14.01 -17.58
C LEU A 48 1.56 -14.79 -18.87
N SER A 49 0.74 -14.59 -19.89
CA SER A 49 0.94 -15.20 -21.21
C SER A 49 1.48 -14.19 -22.21
N LEU A 50 2.60 -14.51 -22.87
CA LEU A 50 3.16 -13.68 -23.94
C LEU A 50 2.24 -13.68 -25.16
N VAL A 51 1.86 -12.50 -25.65
CA VAL A 51 0.99 -12.31 -26.82
C VAL A 51 1.79 -11.94 -28.06
N GLU A 52 2.57 -10.86 -27.97
CA GLU A 52 3.37 -10.40 -29.10
C GLU A 52 4.57 -9.54 -28.68
N GLU A 53 5.54 -9.46 -29.58
CA GLU A 53 6.63 -8.49 -29.56
C GLU A 53 6.54 -7.61 -30.82
N ARG A 54 6.77 -6.30 -30.66
CA ARG A 54 6.82 -5.31 -31.75
C ARG A 54 7.95 -4.32 -31.49
N VAL A 55 8.66 -3.90 -32.53
CA VAL A 55 9.75 -2.92 -32.42
C VAL A 55 9.50 -1.72 -33.33
N SER A 56 9.87 -0.51 -32.87
CA SER A 56 9.90 0.71 -33.68
C SER A 56 11.10 1.58 -33.31
N PRO A 57 11.70 2.33 -34.24
CA PRO A 57 11.47 2.23 -35.68
C PRO A 57 11.81 0.84 -36.22
N PRO A 58 11.29 0.44 -37.39
CA PRO A 58 11.59 -0.86 -38.00
C PRO A 58 13.00 -0.89 -38.65
N LEU A 59 13.96 -0.19 -38.06
CA LEU A 59 15.36 -0.14 -38.46
C LEU A 59 16.24 0.26 -37.27
N ALA A 60 17.51 -0.13 -37.30
CA ALA A 60 18.51 0.38 -36.38
C ALA A 60 18.89 1.82 -36.74
N LEU A 61 18.89 2.72 -35.76
CA LEU A 61 19.46 4.06 -35.87
C LEU A 61 20.85 4.07 -35.22
N ALA A 62 21.74 4.94 -35.70
CA ALA A 62 23.14 4.95 -35.26
C ALA A 62 23.33 5.50 -33.84
N ASP A 63 22.52 6.49 -33.46
CA ASP A 63 22.67 7.28 -32.24
C ASP A 63 21.37 7.37 -31.43
N GLN A 64 20.35 6.59 -31.80
CA GLN A 64 19.04 6.63 -31.20
C GLN A 64 18.58 5.22 -30.80
N PRO A 65 17.90 5.08 -29.64
CA PRO A 65 17.33 3.80 -29.24
C PRO A 65 16.17 3.41 -30.15
N VAL A 66 15.93 2.09 -30.23
CA VAL A 66 14.65 1.52 -30.65
C VAL A 66 13.78 1.28 -29.41
N VAL A 67 12.49 1.12 -29.63
CA VAL A 67 11.51 0.75 -28.61
C VAL A 67 10.99 -0.65 -28.91
N LEU A 68 11.20 -1.59 -27.98
CA LEU A 68 10.55 -2.89 -27.98
C LEU A 68 9.30 -2.83 -27.10
N TRP A 69 8.16 -3.18 -27.68
CA TRP A 69 6.91 -3.43 -26.98
C TRP A 69 6.70 -4.92 -26.84
N VAL A 70 6.44 -5.36 -25.61
CA VAL A 70 6.09 -6.75 -25.30
C VAL A 70 4.71 -6.76 -24.65
N ARG A 71 3.77 -7.48 -25.27
CA ARG A 71 2.40 -7.56 -24.78
C ARG A 71 2.16 -8.90 -24.10
N TRP A 72 1.53 -8.84 -22.93
CA TRP A 72 1.13 -10.01 -22.17
C TRP A 72 -0.37 -9.96 -21.85
N THR A 73 -0.92 -11.10 -21.45
CA THR A 73 -2.25 -11.19 -20.84
C THR A 73 -2.20 -11.86 -19.48
N LEU A 74 -3.08 -11.38 -18.61
CA LEU A 74 -3.42 -11.96 -17.30
C LEU A 74 -4.91 -12.30 -17.31
N PRO A 75 -5.37 -13.35 -16.61
CA PRO A 75 -6.75 -13.79 -16.69
C PRO A 75 -7.75 -12.77 -16.10
N HIS A 76 -7.39 -12.13 -14.98
CA HIS A 76 -8.20 -11.14 -14.25
C HIS A 76 -7.38 -10.53 -13.10
N ALA A 77 -7.96 -9.58 -12.35
CA ALA A 77 -7.30 -8.91 -11.21
C ALA A 77 -6.76 -9.89 -10.14
N GLY A 78 -7.50 -10.97 -9.82
CA GLY A 78 -6.94 -12.01 -8.93
C GLY A 78 -5.67 -12.69 -9.46
N GLY A 79 -5.57 -12.89 -10.78
CA GLY A 79 -4.35 -13.41 -11.42
C GLY A 79 -3.22 -12.38 -11.39
N PHE A 80 -3.54 -11.09 -11.53
CA PHE A 80 -2.58 -10.00 -11.33
C PHE A 80 -1.96 -10.09 -9.93
N TRP A 81 -2.78 -10.15 -8.87
CA TRP A 81 -2.27 -10.21 -7.49
C TRP A 81 -1.47 -11.48 -7.20
N THR A 82 -1.85 -12.60 -7.83
CA THR A 82 -1.08 -13.86 -7.76
C THR A 82 0.32 -13.69 -8.36
N ALA A 83 0.43 -13.02 -9.52
CA ALA A 83 1.72 -12.73 -10.14
C ALA A 83 2.54 -11.72 -9.32
N ARG A 84 1.87 -10.66 -8.84
CA ARG A 84 2.44 -9.56 -8.06
C ARG A 84 3.05 -10.00 -6.73
N ALA A 85 2.43 -10.97 -6.06
CA ALA A 85 2.95 -11.57 -4.83
C ALA A 85 4.31 -12.29 -5.02
N GLN A 86 4.64 -12.62 -6.27
CA GLN A 86 5.87 -13.34 -6.64
C GLN A 86 6.92 -12.44 -7.31
N THR A 87 6.66 -11.12 -7.44
CA THR A 87 7.58 -10.17 -8.08
C THR A 87 8.97 -10.17 -7.41
N HIS A 88 9.06 -10.48 -6.12
CA HIS A 88 10.30 -10.50 -5.36
C HIS A 88 11.00 -11.87 -5.34
N ALA A 89 10.51 -12.84 -6.13
CA ALA A 89 11.22 -14.11 -6.30
C ALA A 89 12.61 -13.85 -6.91
N PRO A 90 13.67 -14.55 -6.45
CA PRO A 90 15.05 -14.24 -6.85
C PRO A 90 15.30 -14.27 -8.37
N ASP A 91 14.62 -15.17 -9.09
CA ASP A 91 14.69 -15.29 -10.54
C ASP A 91 14.01 -14.10 -11.25
N VAL A 92 12.87 -13.63 -10.74
CA VAL A 92 12.18 -12.43 -11.25
C VAL A 92 13.02 -11.18 -11.00
N VAL A 93 13.57 -11.03 -9.79
CA VAL A 93 14.45 -9.91 -9.43
C VAL A 93 15.68 -9.89 -10.33
N GLN A 94 16.34 -11.04 -10.52
CA GLN A 94 17.52 -11.13 -11.38
C GLN A 94 17.18 -10.80 -12.84
N PHE A 95 16.05 -11.28 -13.36
CA PHE A 95 15.61 -10.95 -14.72
C PHE A 95 15.47 -9.44 -14.91
N TRP A 96 14.76 -8.75 -14.02
CA TRP A 96 14.56 -7.31 -14.15
C TRP A 96 15.85 -6.51 -13.96
N ALA A 97 16.76 -6.96 -13.09
CA ALA A 97 18.09 -6.38 -12.96
C ALA A 97 18.93 -6.54 -14.26
N ASP A 98 18.86 -7.70 -14.92
CA ASP A 98 19.54 -7.94 -16.19
C ASP A 98 18.95 -7.08 -17.33
N VAL A 99 17.63 -6.85 -17.30
CA VAL A 99 16.96 -5.92 -18.22
C VAL A 99 17.39 -4.48 -17.95
N ASP A 100 17.39 -4.03 -16.69
CA ASP A 100 17.77 -2.68 -16.29
C ASP A 100 19.23 -2.35 -16.63
N ALA A 101 20.12 -3.35 -16.61
CA ALA A 101 21.50 -3.20 -17.06
C ALA A 101 21.65 -3.05 -18.60
N LEU A 102 20.61 -3.36 -19.37
CA LEU A 102 20.63 -3.41 -20.84
C LEU A 102 19.85 -2.26 -21.49
N VAL A 103 18.76 -1.82 -20.87
CA VAL A 103 17.84 -0.82 -21.45
C VAL A 103 18.16 0.59 -20.97
N VAL A 104 17.86 1.58 -21.81
CA VAL A 104 17.88 3.01 -21.44
C VAL A 104 16.75 3.32 -20.46
N SER A 105 15.57 2.76 -20.72
CA SER A 105 14.41 2.89 -19.84
C SER A 105 13.43 1.74 -20.07
N ARG A 106 12.59 1.46 -19.06
CA ARG A 106 11.45 0.56 -19.21
C ARG A 106 10.21 1.09 -18.50
N ALA A 107 9.05 0.67 -18.97
CA ALA A 107 7.77 0.95 -18.32
C ALA A 107 6.76 -0.16 -18.62
N ARG A 108 5.93 -0.48 -17.63
CA ARG A 108 4.75 -1.32 -17.79
C ARG A 108 3.47 -0.50 -17.70
N THR A 109 2.56 -0.73 -18.62
CA THR A 109 1.23 -0.12 -18.61
C THR A 109 0.16 -1.19 -18.85
N TYR A 110 -1.10 -0.87 -18.54
CA TYR A 110 -2.22 -1.79 -18.69
C TYR A 110 -3.22 -1.21 -19.67
N LEU A 111 -3.65 -2.05 -20.63
CA LEU A 111 -4.45 -1.61 -21.75
C LEU A 111 -5.89 -2.13 -21.62
N VAL A 112 -6.83 -1.26 -22.00
CA VAL A 112 -8.23 -1.61 -22.24
C VAL A 112 -8.63 -1.06 -23.61
N ALA A 113 -9.67 -1.59 -24.21
CA ALA A 113 -10.22 -0.98 -25.41
C ALA A 113 -10.78 0.43 -25.08
N PRO A 114 -10.78 1.38 -26.04
CA PRO A 114 -11.23 2.75 -25.77
C PRO A 114 -12.66 2.86 -25.22
N ASP A 115 -13.55 1.94 -25.58
CA ASP A 115 -14.93 1.85 -25.11
C ASP A 115 -15.08 1.16 -23.73
N GLN A 116 -13.99 0.62 -23.19
CA GLN A 116 -13.93 -0.02 -21.87
C GLN A 116 -13.28 0.86 -20.80
N VAL A 117 -12.96 2.12 -21.12
CA VAL A 117 -12.43 3.08 -20.15
C VAL A 117 -13.47 3.31 -19.05
N GLY A 118 -13.03 3.19 -17.79
CA GLY A 118 -13.89 3.39 -16.62
C GLY A 118 -14.45 4.81 -16.52
N PRO A 119 -15.41 5.03 -15.61
CA PRO A 119 -15.94 6.37 -15.37
C PRO A 119 -14.84 7.34 -14.92
N PRO A 120 -15.00 8.66 -15.15
CA PRO A 120 -14.08 9.66 -14.62
C PRO A 120 -14.07 9.64 -13.08
N PRO A 121 -13.00 10.16 -12.44
CA PRO A 121 -12.95 10.30 -10.99
C PRO A 121 -14.13 11.11 -10.46
N THR A 122 -14.60 10.74 -9.27
CA THR A 122 -15.55 11.53 -8.49
C THR A 122 -14.85 12.73 -7.88
N ASP A 123 -15.52 13.89 -7.84
CA ASP A 123 -14.99 15.07 -7.18
C ASP A 123 -14.98 14.88 -5.65
N THR A 124 -13.80 14.78 -5.05
CA THR A 124 -13.60 14.62 -3.60
C THR A 124 -13.37 15.95 -2.88
N ARG A 125 -13.37 17.09 -3.57
CA ARG A 125 -13.22 18.41 -2.92
C ARG A 125 -14.26 18.68 -1.83
N PRO A 126 -15.54 18.26 -1.96
CA PRO A 126 -16.52 18.40 -0.89
C PRO A 126 -16.19 17.58 0.37
N ASP A 127 -15.46 16.48 0.21
CA ASP A 127 -15.06 15.58 1.29
C ASP A 127 -13.71 15.99 1.91
N ALA A 128 -13.02 17.00 1.36
CA ALA A 128 -11.69 17.39 1.82
C ALA A 128 -11.74 17.99 3.24
N VAL A 129 -10.84 17.51 4.11
CA VAL A 129 -10.74 17.97 5.50
C VAL A 129 -9.30 18.35 5.82
N THR A 130 -9.13 19.26 6.77
CA THR A 130 -7.83 19.57 7.38
C THR A 130 -7.86 19.06 8.81
N PRO A 131 -7.35 17.84 9.08
CA PRO A 131 -7.25 17.31 10.42
C PRO A 131 -6.52 18.30 11.31
N THR A 132 -7.08 18.57 12.48
CA THR A 132 -6.52 19.57 13.40
C THR A 132 -5.77 18.95 14.56
N ARG A 133 -6.03 17.66 14.82
CA ARG A 133 -5.44 16.93 15.93
C ARG A 133 -4.11 16.32 15.56
N TRP A 134 -3.19 16.37 16.52
CA TRP A 134 -1.97 15.60 16.45
C TRP A 134 -2.31 14.13 16.67
N ARG A 135 -1.80 13.28 15.80
CA ARG A 135 -2.01 11.85 15.88
C ARG A 135 -0.69 11.13 15.89
N GLU A 136 -0.68 10.08 16.67
CA GLU A 136 0.39 9.11 16.72
C GLU A 136 -0.21 7.72 16.47
N THR A 137 0.54 6.87 15.78
CA THR A 137 0.17 5.48 15.55
C THR A 137 1.35 4.60 15.85
N ALA A 138 1.11 3.46 16.48
CA ALA A 138 2.12 2.46 16.74
C ALA A 138 1.69 1.07 16.31
N GLN A 139 2.60 0.36 15.63
CA GLN A 139 2.44 -1.04 15.24
C GLN A 139 3.30 -1.90 16.16
N LEU A 140 2.68 -2.70 17.02
CA LEU A 140 3.36 -3.40 18.12
C LEU A 140 3.55 -4.89 17.78
N HIS A 141 4.80 -5.38 17.85
CA HIS A 141 5.14 -6.77 17.55
C HIS A 141 5.44 -7.54 18.84
N LEU A 142 4.53 -8.40 19.28
CA LEU A 142 4.81 -9.37 20.35
C LEU A 142 5.67 -10.54 19.82
N ALA A 143 6.21 -11.34 20.73
CA ALA A 143 6.90 -12.58 20.37
C ALA A 143 5.95 -13.55 19.65
N ALA A 144 6.49 -14.38 18.74
CA ALA A 144 5.69 -15.28 17.89
C ALA A 144 4.88 -16.33 18.67
N ASP A 145 5.24 -16.61 19.92
CA ASP A 145 4.54 -17.53 20.83
C ASP A 145 3.64 -16.81 21.85
N ALA A 146 3.48 -15.48 21.75
CA ALA A 146 2.58 -14.73 22.59
C ALA A 146 1.13 -15.20 22.38
N GLY A 147 0.50 -15.64 23.46
CA GLY A 147 -0.90 -16.05 23.47
C GLY A 147 -1.85 -14.89 23.78
N GLU A 148 -3.15 -15.21 23.81
CA GLU A 148 -4.21 -14.26 24.17
C GLU A 148 -4.02 -13.64 25.56
N GLU A 149 -3.40 -14.37 26.50
CA GLU A 149 -3.13 -13.87 27.85
C GLU A 149 -2.09 -12.74 27.84
N GLN A 150 -0.97 -12.91 27.14
CA GLN A 150 0.05 -11.87 27.01
C GLN A 150 -0.50 -10.65 26.26
N LEU A 151 -1.27 -10.88 25.18
CA LEU A 151 -1.93 -9.81 24.44
C LEU A 151 -2.90 -9.03 25.34
N GLY A 152 -3.72 -9.74 26.10
CA GLY A 152 -4.67 -9.16 27.05
C GLY A 152 -4.00 -8.38 28.18
N ALA A 153 -2.87 -8.87 28.69
CA ALA A 153 -2.09 -8.21 29.72
C ALA A 153 -1.52 -6.87 29.23
N LEU A 154 -0.85 -6.87 28.07
CA LEU A 154 -0.35 -5.64 27.45
C LEU A 154 -1.50 -4.68 27.15
N ALA A 155 -2.59 -5.18 26.55
CA ALA A 155 -3.75 -4.35 26.22
C ALA A 155 -4.38 -3.69 27.45
N ALA A 156 -4.45 -4.40 28.59
CA ALA A 156 -4.96 -3.86 29.84
C ALA A 156 -4.08 -2.73 30.39
N VAL A 157 -2.75 -2.83 30.22
CA VAL A 157 -1.83 -1.75 30.61
C VAL A 157 -1.97 -0.56 29.66
N LEU A 158 -1.96 -0.80 28.35
CA LEU A 158 -2.04 0.27 27.33
C LEU A 158 -3.40 0.99 27.33
N ALA A 159 -4.49 0.34 27.78
CA ALA A 159 -5.78 0.99 27.98
C ALA A 159 -5.71 2.18 28.96
N ARG A 160 -4.72 2.19 29.87
CA ARG A 160 -4.49 3.31 30.80
C ARG A 160 -4.02 4.57 30.10
N ALA A 161 -3.63 4.54 28.83
CA ALA A 161 -3.28 5.76 28.10
C ALA A 161 -4.43 6.76 27.97
N ALA A 162 -5.68 6.35 28.21
CA ALA A 162 -6.80 7.29 28.38
C ALA A 162 -6.63 8.23 29.59
N GLU A 163 -5.70 7.92 30.52
CA GLU A 163 -5.34 8.74 31.69
C GLU A 163 -4.17 9.70 31.39
N LEU A 164 -3.56 9.64 30.19
CA LEU A 164 -2.42 10.51 29.85
C LEU A 164 -2.81 11.99 29.89
N PRO A 165 -1.92 12.89 30.33
CA PRO A 165 -2.19 14.32 30.34
C PRO A 165 -2.58 14.84 28.94
N GLY A 166 -3.79 15.40 28.83
CA GLY A 166 -4.24 16.07 27.60
C GLY A 166 -4.61 15.14 26.43
N ILE A 167 -4.64 13.81 26.63
CA ILE A 167 -5.12 12.86 25.61
C ILE A 167 -6.60 13.12 25.30
N GLU A 168 -6.97 13.13 24.02
CA GLU A 168 -8.37 13.18 23.59
C GLU A 168 -8.93 11.79 23.30
N ALA A 169 -8.10 10.90 22.76
CA ALA A 169 -8.45 9.50 22.56
C ALA A 169 -7.20 8.60 22.55
N ALA A 170 -7.34 7.40 23.12
CA ALA A 170 -6.39 6.31 22.99
C ALA A 170 -7.15 5.07 22.49
N ILE A 171 -6.81 4.59 21.30
CA ILE A 171 -7.49 3.49 20.62
C ILE A 171 -6.49 2.36 20.44
N LEU A 172 -6.75 1.20 21.05
CA LEU A 172 -5.95 0.00 20.87
C LEU A 172 -6.78 -1.06 20.17
N SER A 173 -6.31 -1.52 19.01
CA SER A 173 -7.03 -2.49 18.19
C SER A 173 -6.13 -3.68 17.84
N PRO A 174 -6.55 -4.92 18.15
CA PRO A 174 -5.90 -6.11 17.61
C PRO A 174 -6.04 -6.17 16.09
N ASN A 175 -4.93 -6.35 15.40
CA ASN A 175 -4.94 -6.54 13.95
C ASN A 175 -5.56 -7.89 13.61
N TYR A 176 -6.32 -7.97 12.51
CA TYR A 176 -6.93 -9.23 12.09
C TYR A 176 -5.89 -10.27 11.67
N LEU A 177 -4.77 -9.82 11.12
CA LEU A 177 -3.61 -10.62 10.77
C LEU A 177 -2.35 -9.86 11.18
N ALA A 178 -1.36 -10.60 11.70
CA ALA A 178 -0.04 -10.08 12.02
C ALA A 178 0.97 -10.30 10.88
N ASP A 179 0.48 -10.41 9.64
CA ASP A 179 1.29 -10.57 8.45
C ASP A 179 1.64 -9.22 7.80
N LEU A 180 2.53 -9.24 6.80
CA LEU A 180 2.92 -8.05 6.02
C LEU A 180 3.30 -6.84 6.89
N GLY A 181 4.07 -7.09 7.96
CA GLY A 181 4.59 -6.04 8.85
C GLY A 181 3.53 -5.35 9.73
N ALA A 182 2.29 -5.85 9.78
CA ALA A 182 1.20 -5.25 10.55
C ALA A 182 1.42 -5.28 12.06
N GLY A 183 2.04 -6.34 12.56
CA GLY A 183 2.09 -6.57 13.99
C GLY A 183 0.80 -7.08 14.60
N HIS A 184 0.82 -7.21 15.93
CA HIS A 184 -0.29 -7.79 16.68
C HIS A 184 -1.34 -6.74 17.07
N LEU A 185 -0.89 -5.52 17.37
CA LEU A 185 -1.73 -4.41 17.80
C LEU A 185 -1.41 -3.16 17.00
N THR A 186 -2.45 -2.44 16.57
CA THR A 186 -2.38 -1.02 16.21
C THR A 186 -2.78 -0.19 17.43
N TRP A 187 -1.95 0.78 17.81
CA TRP A 187 -2.25 1.71 18.90
C TRP A 187 -2.25 3.15 18.38
N ASP A 188 -3.38 3.82 18.44
CA ASP A 188 -3.54 5.20 18.00
C ASP A 188 -3.78 6.14 19.18
N LEU A 189 -3.00 7.21 19.26
CA LEU A 189 -3.14 8.27 20.24
C LEU A 189 -3.52 9.56 19.54
N VAL A 190 -4.48 10.30 20.12
CA VAL A 190 -5.00 11.56 19.59
C VAL A 190 -4.83 12.63 20.64
N PHE A 191 -4.13 13.70 20.28
CA PHE A 191 -3.86 14.86 21.13
C PHE A 191 -4.34 16.15 20.44
N PRO A 192 -4.62 17.22 21.20
CA PRO A 192 -4.93 18.53 20.65
C PRO A 192 -3.84 19.04 19.69
N ASP A 193 -2.57 18.84 20.07
CA ASP A 193 -1.39 19.23 19.32
C ASP A 193 -0.17 18.40 19.74
N ARG A 194 0.93 18.56 19.00
CA ARG A 194 2.18 17.83 19.22
C ARG A 194 2.81 18.14 20.59
N GLY A 195 2.75 19.40 21.04
CA GLY A 195 3.33 19.78 22.34
C GLY A 195 2.63 19.10 23.51
N THR A 196 1.30 18.90 23.40
CA THR A 196 0.53 18.14 24.39
C THR A 196 0.96 16.67 24.44
N ALA A 197 1.23 16.06 23.28
CA ALA A 197 1.76 14.69 23.21
C ALA A 197 3.16 14.57 23.82
N GLU A 198 4.04 15.53 23.54
CA GLU A 198 5.38 15.60 24.14
C GLU A 198 5.31 15.67 25.68
N VAL A 199 4.43 16.51 26.24
CA VAL A 199 4.20 16.56 27.69
C VAL A 199 3.61 15.25 28.24
N ALA A 200 2.73 14.60 27.49
CA ALA A 200 2.17 13.30 27.89
C ALA A 200 3.26 12.21 28.00
N HIS A 201 4.22 12.20 27.07
CA HIS A 201 5.37 11.29 27.08
C HIS A 201 6.35 11.55 28.23
N GLU A 202 6.35 12.75 28.82
CA GLU A 202 7.16 13.07 30.01
C GLU A 202 6.47 12.68 31.34
N SER A 203 5.22 12.20 31.29
CA SER A 203 4.47 11.85 32.50
C SER A 203 4.94 10.55 33.16
N GLU A 204 4.77 10.43 34.48
CA GLU A 204 5.06 9.20 35.23
C GLU A 204 4.29 7.99 34.67
N LEU A 205 3.05 8.20 34.22
CA LEU A 205 2.27 7.13 33.58
C LEU A 205 2.95 6.61 32.31
N TRP A 206 3.49 7.50 31.47
CA TRP A 206 4.20 7.08 30.28
C TRP A 206 5.52 6.38 30.62
N ALA A 207 6.37 7.08 31.39
CA ALA A 207 7.75 6.67 31.64
C ALA A 207 7.85 5.42 32.53
N ASP A 208 6.98 5.28 33.53
CA ASP A 208 7.09 4.21 34.53
C ASP A 208 6.12 3.04 34.28
N VAL A 209 5.15 3.19 33.36
CA VAL A 209 4.12 2.16 33.13
C VAL A 209 3.98 1.78 31.66
N LEU A 210 3.65 2.73 30.78
CA LEU A 210 3.28 2.39 29.40
C LEU A 210 4.49 1.96 28.58
N LEU A 211 5.56 2.75 28.58
CA LEU A 211 6.77 2.44 27.81
C LEU A 211 7.45 1.15 28.31
N PRO A 212 7.67 0.94 29.63
CA PRO A 212 8.22 -0.32 30.13
C PRO A 212 7.39 -1.55 29.77
N ALA A 213 6.05 -1.44 29.72
CA ALA A 213 5.21 -2.56 29.29
C ALA A 213 5.38 -2.89 27.81
N ILE A 214 5.58 -1.89 26.95
CA ILE A 214 5.90 -2.11 25.53
C ILE A 214 7.26 -2.79 25.42
N GLU A 215 8.28 -2.29 26.12
CA GLU A 215 9.63 -2.87 26.12
C GLU A 215 9.67 -4.31 26.65
N GLU A 216 8.84 -4.63 27.65
CA GLU A 216 8.74 -5.97 28.23
C GLU A 216 8.05 -6.96 27.27
N HIS A 217 6.97 -6.54 26.61
CA HIS A 217 6.10 -7.44 25.86
C HIS A 217 6.36 -7.46 24.35
N CYS A 218 6.97 -6.43 23.79
CA CYS A 218 7.19 -6.30 22.35
C CYS A 218 8.65 -6.58 21.97
N THR A 219 8.81 -7.28 20.85
CA THR A 219 10.10 -7.57 20.21
C THR A 219 10.57 -6.44 19.29
N SER A 220 9.63 -5.67 18.73
CA SER A 220 9.85 -4.45 17.94
C SER A 220 8.55 -3.66 17.87
N TRP A 221 8.64 -2.37 17.54
CA TRP A 221 7.48 -1.55 17.27
C TRP A 221 7.83 -0.31 16.44
N SER A 222 6.91 0.09 15.58
CA SER A 222 7.02 1.36 14.87
C SER A 222 6.12 2.39 15.51
N ALA A 223 6.66 3.47 16.06
CA ALA A 223 5.96 4.54 16.74
C ALA A 223 6.13 5.86 15.99
N LEU A 224 5.02 6.35 15.41
CA LEU A 224 5.06 7.41 14.41
C LEU A 224 4.08 8.53 14.74
N GLY A 225 4.59 9.76 14.78
CA GLY A 225 3.81 10.99 14.68
C GLY A 225 3.39 11.26 13.24
N LEU A 226 2.21 11.87 13.06
CA LEU A 226 1.56 11.99 11.75
C LEU A 226 1.40 13.45 11.29
N ASP A 227 2.32 13.91 10.45
CA ASP A 227 2.21 15.23 9.80
C ASP A 227 1.43 15.13 8.48
N THR A 228 0.24 15.73 8.43
CA THR A 228 -0.74 15.47 7.38
C THR A 228 -0.34 16.11 6.05
N ILE A 229 -0.32 15.30 4.99
CA ILE A 229 -0.15 15.76 3.60
C ILE A 229 -1.51 16.04 2.97
N GLY A 230 -2.48 15.14 3.18
CA GLY A 230 -3.85 15.32 2.69
C GLY A 230 -4.82 14.34 3.34
N ALA A 231 -6.08 14.76 3.49
CA ALA A 231 -7.12 13.96 4.11
C ALA A 231 -8.50 14.29 3.55
N GLY A 232 -9.44 13.37 3.75
CA GLY A 232 -10.84 13.58 3.44
C GLY A 232 -11.75 12.58 4.13
N ALA A 233 -13.03 12.94 4.22
CA ALA A 233 -14.03 12.19 4.96
C ALA A 233 -15.38 12.25 4.24
N ARG A 234 -15.88 11.09 3.84
CA ARG A 234 -17.28 10.91 3.41
C ARG A 234 -18.20 10.58 4.57
N GLU A 235 -17.65 9.92 5.59
CA GLU A 235 -18.40 9.41 6.73
C GLU A 235 -17.56 9.52 8.00
N PRO A 236 -17.25 10.74 8.48
CA PRO A 236 -16.29 10.97 9.56
C PRO A 236 -16.63 10.26 10.87
N GLY A 237 -17.91 9.95 11.11
CA GLY A 237 -18.40 9.21 12.29
C GLY A 237 -18.78 7.76 11.99
N ILE A 238 -18.18 7.13 10.97
CA ILE A 238 -18.44 5.73 10.62
C ILE A 238 -18.25 4.84 11.85
N ALA A 239 -19.20 3.94 12.11
CA ALA A 239 -19.19 3.09 13.30
C ALA A 239 -19.13 1.60 12.93
N GLY A 240 -18.38 0.82 13.71
CA GLY A 240 -18.28 -0.64 13.54
C GLY A 240 -17.61 -1.11 12.26
N GLY A 241 -16.68 -0.31 11.72
CA GLY A 241 -16.00 -0.56 10.45
C GLY A 241 -14.63 -1.22 10.58
N VAL A 242 -13.77 -0.98 9.58
CA VAL A 242 -12.37 -1.42 9.56
C VAL A 242 -11.47 -0.20 9.37
N LYS A 243 -10.43 -0.09 10.20
CA LYS A 243 -9.32 0.84 9.97
C LYS A 243 -8.16 0.09 9.35
N ARG A 244 -7.59 0.66 8.29
CA ARG A 244 -6.35 0.23 7.67
C ARG A 244 -5.27 1.27 7.93
N THR A 245 -4.08 0.81 8.32
CA THR A 245 -2.88 1.62 8.50
C THR A 245 -1.74 0.96 7.72
N ALA A 246 -1.31 1.60 6.64
CA ALA A 246 -0.16 1.15 5.88
C ALA A 246 1.02 2.08 6.05
N LEU A 247 2.20 1.51 6.31
CA LEU A 247 3.45 2.25 6.42
C LEU A 247 4.29 1.97 5.18
N PHE A 248 4.78 3.04 4.56
CA PHE A 248 5.60 2.98 3.37
C PHE A 248 6.92 3.66 3.62
N ARG A 249 7.98 3.09 3.05
CA ARG A 249 9.29 3.74 2.96
C ARG A 249 9.71 3.80 1.51
N LEU A 250 10.38 4.87 1.13
CA LEU A 250 10.92 5.07 -0.20
C LEU A 250 12.22 4.30 -0.35
N LEU A 251 12.50 3.89 -1.59
CA LEU A 251 13.82 3.41 -1.97
C LEU A 251 14.85 4.56 -1.85
N PRO A 252 16.13 4.26 -1.60
CA PRO A 252 17.15 5.30 -1.51
C PRO A 252 17.26 6.14 -2.80
N GLY A 253 17.33 7.46 -2.65
CA GLY A 253 17.61 8.38 -3.76
C GLY A 253 16.41 8.72 -4.65
N VAL A 254 15.18 8.47 -4.19
CA VAL A 254 13.97 8.92 -4.89
C VAL A 254 13.95 10.45 -4.99
N ASP A 255 13.66 10.97 -6.18
CA ASP A 255 13.57 12.41 -6.44
C ASP A 255 12.33 13.02 -5.75
N PRO A 256 12.43 14.22 -5.14
CA PRO A 256 11.29 14.87 -4.47
C PRO A 256 10.07 15.12 -5.35
N GLU A 257 10.24 15.30 -6.67
CA GLU A 257 9.12 15.43 -7.61
C GLU A 257 8.39 14.09 -7.78
N VAL A 258 9.13 12.98 -7.85
CA VAL A 258 8.57 11.63 -7.94
C VAL A 258 7.89 11.23 -6.64
N GLU A 259 8.47 11.60 -5.50
CA GLU A 259 7.81 11.45 -4.20
C GLU A 259 6.48 12.22 -4.14
N SER A 260 6.47 13.46 -4.65
CA SER A 260 5.24 14.27 -4.72
C SER A 260 4.20 13.62 -5.64
N GLU A 261 4.62 12.98 -6.74
CA GLU A 261 3.74 12.18 -7.60
C GLU A 261 3.14 10.99 -6.87
N PHE A 262 3.95 10.22 -6.14
CA PHE A 262 3.48 9.12 -5.31
C PHE A 262 2.41 9.57 -4.32
N ALA A 263 2.65 10.68 -3.62
CA ALA A 263 1.69 11.23 -2.66
C ALA A 263 0.38 11.68 -3.34
N ARG A 264 0.48 12.34 -4.51
CA ARG A 264 -0.69 12.77 -5.30
C ARG A 264 -1.53 11.58 -5.77
N ASP A 265 -0.90 10.54 -6.30
CA ASP A 265 -1.60 9.35 -6.79
C ASP A 265 -2.26 8.56 -5.66
N THR A 266 -1.58 8.45 -4.51
CA THR A 266 -2.13 7.83 -3.31
C THR A 266 -3.38 8.59 -2.84
N LEU A 267 -3.32 9.92 -2.78
CA LEU A 267 -4.45 10.77 -2.41
C LEU A 267 -5.58 10.82 -3.46
N ALA A 268 -5.32 10.41 -4.70
CA ALA A 268 -6.35 10.30 -5.72
C ALA A 268 -7.22 9.04 -5.54
N MET A 269 -6.78 8.02 -4.78
CA MET A 269 -7.49 6.74 -4.65
C MET A 269 -8.97 6.88 -4.27
N PRO A 270 -9.35 7.70 -3.27
CA PRO A 270 -10.74 7.84 -2.85
C PRO A 270 -11.65 8.32 -3.98
N ALA A 271 -11.17 9.15 -4.91
CA ALA A 271 -11.96 9.64 -6.05
C ALA A 271 -12.44 8.51 -6.98
N HIS A 272 -11.76 7.38 -6.96
CA HIS A 272 -12.07 6.21 -7.78
C HIS A 272 -12.67 5.05 -6.96
N ILE A 273 -12.21 4.87 -5.72
CA ILE A 273 -12.56 3.75 -4.87
C ILE A 273 -13.52 4.24 -3.78
N ALA A 274 -14.82 4.09 -4.04
CA ALA A 274 -15.88 4.59 -3.18
C ALA A 274 -15.97 3.87 -1.81
N SER A 275 -15.39 2.67 -1.69
CA SER A 275 -15.33 1.93 -0.42
C SER A 275 -14.42 2.60 0.61
N ILE A 276 -13.45 3.42 0.18
CA ILE A 276 -12.66 4.27 1.09
C ILE A 276 -13.58 5.38 1.60
N ARG A 277 -13.96 5.32 2.89
CA ARG A 277 -14.91 6.26 3.50
C ARG A 277 -14.20 7.48 4.05
N ASN A 278 -13.16 7.27 4.84
CA ASN A 278 -12.29 8.33 5.31
C ASN A 278 -10.85 7.98 5.00
N TRP A 279 -9.99 8.97 4.81
CA TRP A 279 -8.60 8.77 4.45
C TRP A 279 -7.69 9.87 4.96
N ARG A 280 -6.44 9.51 5.25
CA ARG A 280 -5.38 10.45 5.64
C ARG A 280 -4.02 9.93 5.19
N LEU A 281 -3.32 10.71 4.38
CA LEU A 281 -1.90 10.49 4.08
C LEU A 281 -1.08 11.45 4.92
N SER A 282 -0.11 10.91 5.65
CA SER A 282 0.79 11.68 6.49
C SER A 282 2.24 11.34 6.19
N ARG A 283 3.12 12.33 6.34
CA ARG A 283 4.54 12.11 6.56
C ARG A 283 4.70 11.41 7.91
N ALA A 284 5.45 10.31 7.91
CA ALA A 284 5.79 9.62 9.15
C ALA A 284 6.93 10.37 9.86
N ILE A 285 6.76 10.63 11.14
CA ILE A 285 7.79 11.20 12.02
C ILE A 285 8.09 10.15 13.09
N ALA A 286 9.28 9.56 13.05
CA ALA A 286 9.71 8.65 14.10
C ALA A 286 9.70 9.38 15.45
N LEU A 287 9.02 8.79 16.44
CA LEU A 287 8.99 9.31 17.81
C LEU A 287 10.23 8.87 18.59
N ASP A 288 10.51 9.53 19.71
CA ASP A 288 11.70 9.24 20.53
C ASP A 288 11.71 7.81 21.12
N TRP A 289 10.54 7.19 21.19
CA TRP A 289 10.36 5.81 21.64
C TRP A 289 10.22 4.82 20.48
N ASP A 290 10.41 5.23 19.22
CA ASP A 290 10.39 4.29 18.08
C ASP A 290 11.49 3.23 18.21
N ALA A 291 11.14 1.97 17.92
CA ALA A 291 12.07 0.85 17.87
C ALA A 291 11.83 0.03 16.59
N THR A 292 11.64 0.73 15.47
CA THR A 292 11.43 0.09 14.17
C THR A 292 12.66 -0.74 13.80
N ASP A 293 12.47 -2.00 13.43
CA ASP A 293 13.55 -2.80 12.85
C ASP A 293 13.80 -2.36 11.40
N GLY A 294 15.00 -1.84 11.14
CA GLY A 294 15.44 -1.40 9.82
C GLY A 294 15.29 0.10 9.56
N ALA A 295 15.04 0.45 8.29
CA ALA A 295 14.97 1.85 7.85
C ALA A 295 13.70 2.54 8.36
N PRO A 296 13.75 3.86 8.62
CA PRO A 296 12.57 4.62 9.05
C PRO A 296 11.46 4.56 8.00
N TRP A 297 10.23 4.81 8.45
CA TRP A 297 9.07 4.97 7.58
C TRP A 297 9.00 6.41 7.06
N ASP A 298 8.56 6.57 5.80
CA ASP A 298 8.40 7.89 5.18
C ASP A 298 6.93 8.34 5.18
N PHE A 299 6.00 7.39 5.04
CA PHE A 299 4.57 7.69 4.94
C PHE A 299 3.73 6.76 5.79
N VAL A 300 2.62 7.31 6.28
CA VAL A 300 1.50 6.57 6.86
C VAL A 300 0.26 6.85 6.02
N TRP A 301 -0.31 5.81 5.40
CA TRP A 301 -1.56 5.88 4.65
C TRP A 301 -2.69 5.18 5.40
N GLU A 302 -3.59 5.98 5.95
CA GLU A 302 -4.71 5.50 6.76
C GLU A 302 -6.02 5.61 6.01
N GLN A 303 -6.85 4.58 6.13
CA GLN A 303 -8.17 4.49 5.52
C GLN A 303 -9.17 3.87 6.49
N GLU A 304 -10.41 4.32 6.43
CA GLU A 304 -11.53 3.70 7.14
C GLU A 304 -12.57 3.20 6.13
N TYR A 305 -13.07 1.99 6.38
CA TYR A 305 -14.04 1.28 5.55
C TYR A 305 -15.26 0.89 6.39
N ALA A 306 -16.41 0.74 5.75
CA ALA A 306 -17.64 0.28 6.41
C ALA A 306 -17.55 -1.20 6.85
N ASP A 307 -16.79 -2.01 6.11
CA ASP A 307 -16.60 -3.43 6.35
C ASP A 307 -15.29 -3.91 5.70
N LEU A 308 -14.94 -5.17 5.95
CA LEU A 308 -13.72 -5.79 5.42
C LEU A 308 -13.79 -6.04 3.91
N ASP A 309 -14.97 -6.20 3.33
CA ASP A 309 -15.13 -6.45 1.89
C ASP A 309 -14.75 -5.21 1.08
N GLY A 310 -15.07 -4.01 1.59
CA GLY A 310 -14.63 -2.75 1.00
C GLY A 310 -13.11 -2.63 0.82
N LEU A 311 -12.33 -3.25 1.72
CA LEU A 311 -10.86 -3.31 1.65
C LEU A 311 -10.36 -4.54 0.87
N SER A 312 -10.88 -5.73 1.17
CA SER A 312 -10.33 -6.98 0.65
C SER A 312 -10.82 -7.32 -0.77
N VAL A 313 -11.92 -6.72 -1.20
CA VAL A 313 -12.52 -6.96 -2.52
C VAL A 313 -12.50 -5.67 -3.35
N ASP A 314 -13.33 -4.69 -3.01
CA ASP A 314 -13.57 -3.51 -3.86
C ASP A 314 -12.28 -2.74 -4.15
N TYR A 315 -11.50 -2.48 -3.10
CA TYR A 315 -10.20 -1.83 -3.20
C TYR A 315 -9.19 -2.68 -4.00
N MET A 316 -9.15 -3.99 -3.79
CA MET A 316 -8.19 -4.87 -4.45
C MET A 316 -8.45 -5.03 -5.95
N ILE A 317 -9.72 -5.07 -6.39
CA ILE A 317 -10.05 -5.29 -7.80
C ILE A 317 -10.10 -4.01 -8.64
N HIS A 318 -10.09 -2.83 -8.01
CA HIS A 318 -10.25 -1.57 -8.72
C HIS A 318 -9.01 -1.22 -9.57
N PRO A 319 -9.13 -0.90 -10.88
CA PRO A 319 -7.99 -0.59 -11.75
C PRO A 319 -7.11 0.55 -11.27
N HIS A 320 -7.69 1.55 -10.61
CA HIS A 320 -6.88 2.62 -10.02
C HIS A 320 -5.89 2.10 -8.96
N HIS A 321 -6.23 1.02 -8.23
CA HIS A 321 -5.30 0.42 -7.29
C HIS A 321 -4.25 -0.43 -8.01
N TRP A 322 -4.67 -1.49 -8.71
CA TRP A 322 -3.72 -2.45 -9.29
C TRP A 322 -2.97 -1.94 -10.54
N ALA A 323 -3.58 -1.09 -11.36
CA ALA A 323 -2.99 -0.63 -12.62
C ALA A 323 -2.21 0.68 -12.48
N HIS A 324 -2.67 1.56 -11.58
CA HIS A 324 -2.08 2.87 -11.38
C HIS A 324 -1.23 2.88 -10.10
N VAL A 325 -1.83 2.76 -8.91
CA VAL A 325 -1.09 2.96 -7.65
C VAL A 325 -0.04 1.88 -7.38
N ASP A 326 -0.33 0.60 -7.64
CA ASP A 326 0.59 -0.52 -7.34
C ASP A 326 1.91 -0.43 -8.11
N ARG A 327 1.98 0.34 -9.20
CA ARG A 327 3.22 0.57 -9.96
C ARG A 327 4.35 1.14 -9.10
N TRP A 328 4.01 1.92 -8.08
CA TRP A 328 4.98 2.51 -7.15
C TRP A 328 5.65 1.44 -6.27
N PHE A 329 5.04 0.26 -6.15
CA PHE A 329 5.48 -0.86 -5.32
C PHE A 329 6.05 -2.03 -6.16
N ASP A 330 5.60 -2.18 -7.39
CA ASP A 330 5.92 -3.32 -8.26
C ASP A 330 7.25 -3.12 -9.00
N LEU A 331 8.25 -3.97 -8.72
CA LEU A 331 9.53 -3.98 -9.43
C LEU A 331 9.35 -4.10 -10.95
N GLU A 332 8.35 -4.87 -11.40
CA GLU A 332 8.11 -5.07 -12.84
C GLU A 332 7.63 -3.80 -13.55
N SER A 333 7.17 -2.79 -12.80
CA SER A 333 6.57 -1.59 -13.37
C SER A 333 7.56 -0.67 -14.10
N GLY A 334 8.82 -0.67 -13.68
CA GLY A 334 9.85 0.29 -14.08
C GLY A 334 9.74 1.65 -13.36
N ALA A 335 8.76 1.79 -12.46
CA ALA A 335 8.46 3.00 -11.70
C ALA A 335 8.45 2.76 -10.18
N GLN A 336 8.97 1.62 -9.71
CA GLN A 336 9.02 1.31 -8.29
C GLN A 336 9.82 2.38 -7.54
N VAL A 337 9.21 2.95 -6.51
CA VAL A 337 9.87 3.88 -5.57
C VAL A 337 9.62 3.51 -4.12
N VAL A 338 8.68 2.62 -3.84
CA VAL A 338 8.38 2.13 -2.50
C VAL A 338 9.09 0.80 -2.27
N ASP A 339 9.74 0.68 -1.11
CA ASP A 339 10.35 -0.56 -0.65
C ASP A 339 9.29 -1.65 -0.46
N PRO A 340 9.56 -2.90 -0.87
CA PRO A 340 8.61 -3.99 -0.73
C PRO A 340 8.33 -4.39 0.73
N ALA A 341 9.24 -4.10 1.66
CA ALA A 341 9.01 -4.26 3.09
C ALA A 341 8.11 -3.13 3.60
N LEU A 342 6.80 -3.32 3.42
CA LEU A 342 5.76 -2.45 3.92
C LEU A 342 5.12 -3.00 5.20
N CYS A 343 4.43 -2.13 5.94
CA CYS A 343 3.46 -2.53 6.94
C CYS A 343 2.05 -2.39 6.35
N HIS A 344 1.21 -3.40 6.52
CA HIS A 344 -0.19 -3.38 6.13
C HIS A 344 -1.09 -3.88 7.27
N ALA A 345 -1.30 -3.02 8.26
CA ALA A 345 -2.17 -3.31 9.38
C ALA A 345 -3.63 -2.99 9.06
N PHE A 346 -4.55 -3.82 9.52
CA PHE A 346 -5.97 -3.51 9.52
C PHE A 346 -6.68 -4.23 10.66
N ALA A 347 -7.57 -3.49 11.31
CA ALA A 347 -8.20 -3.88 12.56
C ALA A 347 -9.64 -3.35 12.64
N GLY A 348 -10.41 -3.87 13.60
CA GLY A 348 -11.74 -3.37 13.88
C GLY A 348 -11.73 -1.90 14.31
N LEU A 349 -12.71 -1.15 13.84
CA LEU A 349 -12.93 0.26 14.13
C LEU A 349 -14.26 0.45 14.88
N ALA A 350 -14.19 1.00 16.09
CA ALA A 350 -15.41 1.31 16.85
C ALA A 350 -16.14 2.53 16.26
N GLU A 351 -15.41 3.62 16.05
CA GLU A 351 -15.89 4.90 15.49
C GLU A 351 -14.75 5.56 14.72
N GLY A 352 -15.05 6.25 13.62
CA GLY A 352 -14.09 7.00 12.81
C GLY A 352 -13.34 8.08 13.60
N PHE A 353 -12.03 8.18 13.34
CA PHE A 353 -11.17 9.13 14.05
C PHE A 353 -9.98 9.65 13.24
N ILE A 354 -9.65 9.07 12.08
CA ILE A 354 -8.40 9.44 11.39
C ILE A 354 -8.38 10.89 10.87
N VAL A 355 -9.57 11.51 10.74
CA VAL A 355 -9.78 12.86 10.20
C VAL A 355 -10.06 13.95 11.24
N ARG A 356 -9.90 13.65 12.54
CA ARG A 356 -10.11 14.62 13.63
C ARG A 356 -9.14 15.81 13.60
#